data_AF-A0A6J4SSD5-F1
#
_entry.id   AF-A0A6J4SSD5-F1
#
_cell.length_a   1.000
_cell.length_b   1.000
_cell.length_c   1.000
_cell.angle_alpha   90.00
_cell.angle_beta   90.00
_cell.angle_gamma   90.00
#
_symmetry.space_group_name_H-M   'P 1'
#
loop_
_entity.id
_entity.type
_entity.pdbx_description
1 polymer ?
#
loop_
_entity_poly.entity_id
_entity_poly.type
_entity_poly.pdbx_seq_one_letter_code
_entity_poly.pdbx_strand_id
1 'polypeptide(L)'
;MPDRRKYSDEELEAAMQSLSQPEQLEEAQRVVTASAPSLQRIFDQALTSADWYGSARRAEVVRAAGVADADARMEAVGRLLDEESRVSMMIGVTVGFELAHQLMERGNQAEEG
;
A
#
# COMPACT_ATOMS: atom_id res chain seq x y z
N MET A 1 17.82 14.67 9.09
CA MET A 1 16.99 14.17 7.98
C MET A 1 17.68 14.65 6.71
N PRO A 2 18.37 13.79 5.95
CA PRO A 2 18.89 14.19 4.65
C PRO A 2 17.74 14.76 3.81
N ASP A 3 18.03 15.82 3.06
CA ASP A 3 17.05 16.61 2.34
C ASP A 3 16.28 15.70 1.37
N ARG A 4 14.97 15.57 1.59
CA ARG A 4 14.12 14.63 0.84
C ARG A 4 14.10 15.13 -0.61
N ARG A 5 14.90 14.50 -1.49
CA ARG A 5 14.98 14.89 -2.91
C ARG A 5 13.56 14.92 -3.48
N LYS A 6 13.07 16.11 -3.84
CA LYS A 6 11.78 16.27 -4.49
C LYS A 6 11.93 15.80 -5.94
N TYR A 7 11.27 14.71 -6.29
CA TYR A 7 11.15 14.27 -7.67
C TYR A 7 10.24 15.25 -8.43
N SER A 8 10.62 15.57 -9.67
CA SER A 8 9.77 16.30 -10.60
C SER A 8 8.66 15.40 -11.17
N ASP A 9 7.58 16.01 -11.66
CA ASP A 9 6.48 15.27 -12.29
C ASP A 9 6.96 14.46 -13.51
N GLU A 10 7.93 14.97 -14.26
CA GLU A 10 8.54 14.27 -15.41
C GLU A 10 9.33 13.01 -14.97
N GLU A 11 10.10 13.11 -13.87
CA GLU A 11 10.80 11.95 -13.31
C GLU A 11 9.81 10.89 -12.79
N LEU A 12 8.70 11.33 -12.17
CA LEU A 12 7.65 10.44 -11.71
C LEU A 12 6.96 9.73 -12.88
N GLU A 13 6.61 10.45 -13.94
CA GLU A 13 5.98 9.87 -15.13
C GLU A 13 6.91 8.87 -15.83
N ALA A 14 8.18 9.21 -16.00
CA ALA A 14 9.17 8.29 -16.59
C ALA A 14 9.31 7.00 -15.76
N ALA A 15 9.30 7.10 -14.43
CA ALA A 15 9.34 5.94 -13.54
C ALA A 15 8.05 5.10 -13.65
N MET A 16 6.87 5.73 -13.71
CA MET A 16 5.60 5.02 -13.90
C MET A 16 5.55 4.30 -15.25
N GLN A 17 6.03 4.94 -16.31
CA GLN A 17 6.13 4.31 -17.63
C GLN A 17 7.08 3.11 -17.62
N SER A 18 8.18 3.17 -16.88
CA SER A 18 9.10 2.04 -16.69
C SER A 18 8.42 0.87 -15.96
N LEU A 19 7.63 1.15 -14.92
CA LEU A 19 6.89 0.13 -14.16
C LEU A 19 5.74 -0.52 -14.95
N SER A 20 5.25 0.15 -15.99
CA SER A 20 4.25 -0.42 -16.91
C SER A 20 4.81 -1.54 -17.81
N GLN A 21 6.13 -1.71 -17.85
CA GLN A 21 6.79 -2.82 -18.56
C GLN A 21 6.58 -4.12 -17.78
N PRO A 22 5.96 -5.16 -18.37
CA PRO A 22 5.59 -6.40 -17.67
C PRO A 22 6.76 -7.05 -16.93
N GLU A 23 7.93 -7.13 -17.57
CA GLU A 23 9.11 -7.80 -17.01
C GLU A 23 9.67 -7.11 -15.75
N GLN A 24 9.58 -5.78 -15.66
CA GLN A 24 10.05 -5.04 -14.50
C GLN A 24 9.11 -5.21 -13.31
N LEU A 25 7.81 -5.23 -13.56
CA LEU A 25 6.82 -5.47 -12.53
C LEU A 25 6.93 -6.91 -11.99
N GLU A 26 7.17 -7.89 -12.85
CA GLU A 26 7.36 -9.28 -12.44
C GLU A 26 8.59 -9.47 -11.54
N GLU A 27 9.72 -8.83 -11.85
CA GLU A 27 10.90 -8.89 -10.98
C GLU A 27 10.64 -8.25 -9.63
N ALA A 28 10.00 -7.07 -9.60
CA ALA A 28 9.58 -6.44 -8.36
C ALA A 28 8.65 -7.34 -7.53
N GLN A 29 7.69 -8.02 -8.18
CA GLN A 29 6.80 -8.98 -7.52
C GLN A 29 7.55 -10.19 -6.95
N ARG A 30 8.58 -10.71 -7.63
CA ARG A 30 9.42 -11.82 -7.10
C ARG A 30 10.12 -11.42 -5.81
N VAL A 31 10.75 -10.24 -5.79
CA VAL A 31 11.44 -9.71 -4.61
C VAL A 31 10.48 -9.49 -3.43
N VAL A 32 9.32 -8.89 -3.70
CA VAL A 32 8.27 -8.66 -2.70
C VAL A 32 7.73 -9.98 -2.15
N THR A 33 7.47 -10.97 -3.02
CA THR A 33 6.94 -12.29 -2.63
C THR A 33 7.92 -13.02 -1.70
N ALA A 34 9.22 -12.96 -1.98
CA ALA A 34 10.24 -13.55 -1.11
C ALA A 34 10.27 -12.90 0.30
N SER A 35 9.86 -11.64 0.39
CA SER A 35 9.83 -10.85 1.63
C SER A 35 8.44 -10.77 2.28
N ALA A 36 7.42 -11.39 1.66
CA ALA A 36 6.01 -11.19 1.99
C ALA A 36 5.67 -11.40 3.48
N PRO A 37 6.18 -12.43 4.18
CA PRO A 37 5.86 -12.61 5.60
C PRO A 37 6.34 -11.47 6.50
N SER A 38 7.47 -10.85 6.17
CA SER A 38 8.01 -9.71 6.93
C SER A 38 7.26 -8.43 6.61
N LEU A 39 6.91 -8.22 5.34
CA LEU A 39 6.10 -7.09 4.90
C LEU A 39 4.69 -7.14 5.50
N GLN A 40 4.06 -8.31 5.53
CA GLN A 40 2.73 -8.48 6.12
C GLN A 40 2.69 -8.01 7.58
N ARG A 41 3.72 -8.32 8.39
CA ARG A 41 3.79 -7.86 9.78
C ARG A 41 3.84 -6.34 9.90
N ILE A 42 4.57 -5.66 9.00
CA ILE A 42 4.63 -4.20 8.96
C ILE A 42 3.28 -3.62 8.54
N PHE A 43 2.65 -4.22 7.54
CA PHE A 43 1.31 -3.82 7.08
C PHE A 43 0.27 -3.95 8.19
N ASP A 44 0.21 -5.10 8.87
CA ASP A 44 -0.73 -5.34 9.96
C ASP A 44 -0.52 -4.31 11.09
N GLN A 45 0.73 -3.96 11.39
CA GLN A 45 1.05 -2.93 12.38
C GLN A 45 0.60 -1.53 11.93
N ALA A 46 0.82 -1.17 10.66
CA ALA A 46 0.40 0.12 10.10
C ALA A 46 -1.13 0.27 10.04
N LEU A 47 -1.83 -0.81 9.71
CA LEU A 47 -3.29 -0.87 9.68
C LEU A 47 -3.89 -0.77 11.08
N THR A 48 -3.25 -1.40 12.07
CA THR A 48 -3.68 -1.36 13.47
C THR A 48 -3.40 0.00 14.12
N SER A 49 -2.23 0.60 13.86
CA SER A 49 -1.80 1.85 14.52
C SER A 49 -2.65 3.06 14.15
N ALA A 50 -3.20 3.08 12.94
CA ALA A 50 -4.07 4.14 12.45
C ALA A 50 -5.57 3.83 12.65
N ASP A 51 -5.92 2.78 13.42
CA ASP A 51 -7.28 2.33 13.72
C ASP A 51 -8.18 2.13 12.47
N TRP A 52 -7.57 1.93 11.30
CA TRP A 52 -8.28 1.84 10.01
C TRP A 52 -9.32 0.71 10.00
N TYR A 53 -9.03 -0.38 10.71
CA TYR A 53 -9.91 -1.55 10.82
C TYR A 53 -10.54 -1.70 12.21
N GLY A 54 -10.60 -0.61 12.96
CA GLY A 54 -11.13 -0.55 14.32
C GLY A 54 -12.64 -0.69 14.45
N SER A 55 -13.17 -0.11 15.53
CA SER A 55 -14.60 -0.16 15.85
C SER A 55 -15.48 0.51 14.78
N ALA A 56 -14.98 1.55 14.11
CA ALA A 56 -15.68 2.26 13.04
C ALA A 56 -15.95 1.34 11.84
N ARG A 57 -14.95 0.55 11.41
CA ARG A 57 -15.13 -0.45 10.35
C ARG A 57 -16.22 -1.45 10.69
N ARG A 58 -16.21 -1.99 11.92
CA ARG A 58 -17.24 -2.95 12.35
C ARG A 58 -18.64 -2.36 12.28
N ALA A 59 -18.81 -1.08 12.62
CA ALA A 59 -20.10 -0.39 12.49
C ALA A 59 -20.54 -0.27 11.02
N GLU A 60 -19.62 0.05 10.10
CA GLU A 60 -19.91 0.11 8.66
C GLU A 60 -20.24 -1.26 8.06
N VAL A 61 -19.55 -2.32 8.48
CA VAL A 61 -19.87 -3.70 8.07
C VAL A 61 -21.29 -4.06 8.53
N VAL A 62 -21.64 -3.79 9.80
CA VAL A 62 -22.98 -4.06 10.33
C VAL A 62 -24.04 -3.23 9.58
N ARG A 63 -23.74 -1.96 9.28
CA ARG A 63 -24.62 -1.07 8.53
C ARG A 63 -24.88 -1.62 7.13
N ALA A 64 -23.83 -2.00 6.39
CA ALA A 64 -23.94 -2.54 5.04
C ALA A 64 -24.69 -3.89 5.05
N ALA A 65 -24.34 -4.80 5.95
CA ALA A 65 -24.99 -6.10 6.07
C ALA A 65 -26.46 -6.02 6.50
N GLY A 66 -26.83 -4.98 7.27
CA GLY A 66 -28.19 -4.75 7.75
C GLY A 66 -29.15 -4.16 6.71
N VAL A 67 -28.68 -3.85 5.49
CA VAL A 67 -29.55 -3.36 4.41
C VAL A 67 -30.52 -4.48 4.00
N ALA A 68 -31.83 -4.18 4.07
CA ALA A 68 -32.88 -5.18 3.86
C ALA A 68 -32.95 -5.67 2.41
N ASP A 69 -32.92 -4.72 1.46
CA ASP A 69 -32.90 -5.04 0.04
C ASP A 69 -31.59 -5.72 -0.37
N ALA A 70 -31.69 -6.77 -1.18
CA ALA A 70 -30.53 -7.59 -1.51
C ALA A 70 -29.54 -6.88 -2.44
N ASP A 71 -30.04 -6.16 -3.45
CA ASP A 71 -29.21 -5.46 -4.42
C ASP A 71 -28.54 -4.25 -3.76
N ALA A 72 -29.31 -3.46 -3.00
CA ALA A 72 -28.76 -2.33 -2.23
C ALA A 72 -27.74 -2.78 -1.17
N ARG A 73 -27.91 -3.97 -0.58
CA ARG A 73 -26.92 -4.56 0.33
C ARG A 73 -25.62 -4.89 -0.40
N MET A 74 -25.70 -5.50 -1.58
CA MET A 74 -24.53 -5.81 -2.39
C MET A 74 -23.79 -4.53 -2.80
N GLU A 75 -24.50 -3.48 -3.20
CA GLU A 75 -23.90 -2.18 -3.49
C GLU A 75 -23.23 -1.55 -2.27
N ALA A 76 -23.86 -1.63 -1.09
CA ALA A 76 -23.29 -1.10 0.15
C ALA A 76 -22.02 -1.85 0.56
N VAL A 77 -22.02 -3.18 0.46
CA VAL A 77 -20.83 -4.00 0.72
C VAL A 77 -19.74 -3.73 -0.32
N GLY A 78 -20.08 -3.63 -1.61
CA GLY A 78 -19.13 -3.32 -2.67
C GLY A 78 -18.39 -2.01 -2.41
N ARG A 79 -19.13 -0.93 -2.10
CA ARG A 79 -18.52 0.37 -1.76
C ARG A 79 -17.58 0.29 -0.55
N LEU A 80 -17.95 -0.50 0.46
CA LEU A 80 -17.09 -0.70 1.62
C LEU A 80 -15.78 -1.40 1.24
N LEU A 81 -15.85 -2.44 0.41
CA LEU A 81 -14.67 -3.17 -0.07
C LEU A 81 -13.77 -2.30 -0.96
N ASP A 82 -14.36 -1.43 -1.79
CA ASP A 82 -13.62 -0.49 -2.63
C ASP A 82 -12.81 0.50 -1.77
N GLU A 83 -13.41 1.06 -0.72
CA GLU A 83 -12.71 1.97 0.18
C GLU A 83 -11.63 1.25 1.00
N GLU A 84 -11.92 0.05 1.51
CA GLU A 84 -10.90 -0.78 2.20
C GLU A 84 -9.72 -1.11 1.29
N SER A 85 -9.99 -1.42 0.01
CA SER A 85 -8.97 -1.70 -0.99
C SER A 85 -8.12 -0.46 -1.27
N ARG A 86 -8.73 0.71 -1.39
CA ARG A 86 -8.04 1.99 -1.59
C ARG A 86 -7.12 2.33 -0.42
N VAL A 87 -7.59 2.17 0.83
CA VAL A 87 -6.78 2.39 2.03
C VAL A 87 -5.61 1.40 2.09
N SER A 88 -5.87 0.11 1.84
CA SER A 88 -4.84 -0.93 1.82
C SER A 88 -3.76 -0.63 0.79
N MET A 89 -4.16 -0.22 -0.41
CA MET A 89 -3.24 0.15 -1.49
C MET A 89 -2.39 1.36 -1.10
N MET A 90 -2.99 2.41 -0.53
CA MET A 90 -2.27 3.61 -0.09
C MET A 90 -1.20 3.28 0.96
N ILE A 91 -1.54 2.45 1.95
CA ILE A 91 -0.60 1.99 2.97
C ILE A 91 0.47 1.09 2.32
N GLY A 92 0.04 0.18 1.44
CA GLY A 92 0.85 -0.63 0.52
C GLY A 92 2.01 0.13 -0.08
N VAL A 93 1.65 1.15 -0.85
CA VAL A 93 2.57 2.05 -1.56
C VAL A 93 3.45 2.82 -0.58
N THR A 94 2.88 3.32 0.52
CA THR A 94 3.65 4.08 1.52
C THR A 94 4.76 3.24 2.15
N VAL A 95 4.46 2.01 2.57
CA VAL A 95 5.45 1.08 3.13
C VAL A 95 6.50 0.72 2.09
N GLY A 96 6.08 0.45 0.84
CA GLY A 96 7.01 0.14 -0.25
C GLY A 96 7.96 1.30 -0.57
N PHE A 97 7.44 2.52 -0.61
CA PHE A 97 8.21 3.74 -0.86
C PHE A 97 9.25 3.99 0.24
N GLU A 98 8.85 3.88 1.50
CA GLU A 98 9.74 4.07 2.65
C GLU A 98 10.80 2.97 2.74
N LEU A 99 10.45 1.71 2.44
CA LEU A 99 11.41 0.62 2.38
C LEU A 99 12.47 0.83 1.31
N ALA A 100 12.05 1.21 0.09
CA ALA A 100 12.97 1.49 -1.01
C ALA A 100 13.96 2.60 -0.62
N HIS A 101 13.47 3.66 0.03
CA HIS A 101 14.31 4.74 0.52
C HIS A 101 15.36 4.26 1.53
N GLN A 102 14.95 3.50 2.55
CA GLN A 102 15.88 2.96 3.55
C GLN A 102 16.94 2.02 2.95
N LEU A 103 16.58 1.26 1.92
CA LEU A 103 17.53 0.39 1.21
C LEU A 103 18.56 1.21 0.42
N MET A 104 18.13 2.28 -0.27
CA MET A 104 19.04 3.19 -0.99
C MET A 104 20.00 3.90 -0.04
N GLU A 105 19.50 4.40 1.09
CA GLU A 105 20.35 5.05 2.10
C GLU A 105 21.41 4.09 2.66
N ARG A 106 21.04 2.84 2.95
CA ARG A 106 21.98 1.81 3.43
C ARG A 106 22.98 1.40 2.35
N GLY A 107 22.57 1.36 1.09
CA GLY A 107 23.45 1.10 -0.05
C GLY A 107 24.53 2.17 -0.18
N ASN A 108 24.14 3.45 -0.16
CA ASN A 108 25.09 4.56 -0.23
C ASN A 108 26.08 4.57 0.95
N GLN A 109 25.62 4.25 2.17
CA GLN A 109 26.49 4.17 3.35
C GLN A 109 27.50 3.01 3.29
N ALA A 110 27.19 1.93 2.57
CA ALA A 110 28.09 0.78 2.40
C ALA A 110 29.17 1.03 1.32
N GLU A 111 28.93 1.96 0.39
CA GLU A 111 29.90 2.33 -0.66
C GLU A 111 30.91 3.40 -0.18
N GLU A 112 30.59 4.13 0.89
CA GLU A 112 31.43 5.20 1.46
C GLU A 112 32.38 4.75 2.59
N GLY A 113 32.26 3.50 3.10
CA GLY A 113 33.03 2.96 4.23
C GLY A 113 34.00 1.84 3.83
#